data_AF-A0A7K2P8G4-F1
#
_entry.id   AF-A0A7K2P8G4-F1
#
_cell.length_a   1.000
_cell.length_b   1.000
_cell.length_c   1.000
_cell.angle_alpha   90.00
_cell.angle_beta   90.00
_cell.angle_gamma   90.00
#
_symmetry.space_group_name_H-M   'P 1'
#
loop_
_entity.id
_entity.type
_entity.pdbx_description
1 polymer ?
#
loop_
_entity_poly.entity_id
_entity_poly.type
_entity_poly.pdbx_seq_one_letter_code
_entity_poly.pdbx_strand_id
1 'polypeptide(L)'
;MSQMPQQAAVPKCPSCEEPLETGDRFCGACGYDLSVVPARPEDSPTLAINGAVPAPDGVDWPVARDSDGHGHPAPVHAAAELPGTDSGGSPLPPPSP
;
A
#
# COMPACT_ATOMS: atom_id res chain seq x y z
N MET A 1 -12.79 26.60 -0.60
CA MET A 1 -12.69 25.17 -0.94
C MET A 1 -12.30 25.07 -2.41
N SER A 2 -11.01 24.92 -2.73
CA SER A 2 -10.55 24.73 -4.11
C SER A 2 -9.93 23.34 -4.22
N GLN A 3 -10.65 22.40 -4.83
CA GLN A 3 -10.04 21.15 -5.28
C GLN A 3 -9.13 21.47 -6.47
N MET A 4 -7.87 21.06 -6.38
CA MET A 4 -6.94 21.04 -7.51
C MET A 4 -7.32 19.82 -8.35
N PRO A 5 -7.71 19.95 -9.63
CA PRO A 5 -7.81 18.77 -10.48
C PRO A 5 -6.40 18.20 -10.58
N GLN A 6 -6.18 17.04 -9.95
CA GLN A 6 -5.00 16.22 -10.19
C GLN A 6 -4.91 16.07 -11.70
N GLN A 7 -3.89 16.69 -12.28
CA GLN A 7 -3.66 16.69 -13.72
C GLN A 7 -3.71 15.24 -14.16
N ALA A 8 -4.81 14.85 -14.80
CA ALA A 8 -5.00 13.50 -15.27
C ALA A 8 -3.86 13.24 -16.25
N ALA A 9 -2.92 12.38 -15.86
CA ALA A 9 -1.84 11.97 -16.73
C ALA A 9 -2.49 11.42 -18.00
N VAL A 10 -2.19 12.06 -19.15
CA VAL A 10 -2.70 11.59 -20.44
C VAL A 10 -2.25 10.13 -20.59
N PRO A 11 -3.18 9.18 -20.78
CA PRO A 11 -2.81 7.78 -20.92
C PRO A 11 -1.93 7.59 -22.16
N LYS A 12 -0.96 6.68 -22.08
CA LYS A 12 -0.05 6.36 -23.19
C LYS A 12 -0.32 4.95 -23.70
N CYS A 13 -0.10 4.72 -24.99
CA CYS A 13 -0.23 3.41 -25.60
C CYS A 13 0.76 2.42 -24.96
N PRO A 14 0.32 1.23 -24.49
CA PRO A 14 1.22 0.25 -23.88
C PRO A 14 2.18 -0.40 -24.88
N SER A 15 1.92 -0.29 -26.18
CA SER A 15 2.76 -0.91 -27.22
C SER A 15 3.80 0.02 -27.84
N CYS A 16 3.51 1.32 -27.94
CA CYS A 16 4.39 2.29 -28.61
C CYS A 16 4.63 3.58 -27.83
N GLU A 17 4.08 3.68 -26.61
CA GLU A 17 4.24 4.80 -25.67
C GLU A 17 3.69 6.16 -26.15
N GLU A 18 3.02 6.20 -27.29
CA GLU A 18 2.42 7.42 -27.83
C GLU A 18 1.24 7.91 -26.96
N PRO A 19 1.07 9.23 -26.76
CA PRO A 19 -0.10 9.78 -26.08
C PRO A 19 -1.40 9.33 -26.74
N LEU A 20 -2.36 8.89 -25.93
CA LEU A 20 -3.67 8.44 -26.41
C LEU A 20 -4.68 9.59 -26.38
N GLU A 21 -5.45 9.70 -27.45
CA GLU A 21 -6.61 10.57 -27.46
C GLU A 21 -7.76 9.92 -26.68
N THR A 22 -8.55 10.74 -25.99
CA THR A 22 -9.66 10.24 -25.18
C THR A 22 -10.76 9.68 -26.09
N GLY A 23 -11.05 8.38 -25.95
CA GLY A 23 -12.15 7.72 -26.67
C GLY A 23 -11.73 6.76 -27.78
N ASP A 24 -10.42 6.59 -28.02
CA ASP A 24 -9.91 5.67 -29.02
C ASP A 24 -10.11 4.19 -28.64
N ARG A 25 -10.59 3.39 -29.59
CA ARG A 25 -10.63 1.92 -29.48
C ARG A 25 -9.34 1.26 -29.93
N PHE A 26 -8.57 1.96 -30.77
CA PHE A 26 -7.31 1.50 -31.33
C PHE A 26 -6.30 2.66 -31.31
N CYS A 27 -5.02 2.38 -31.12
CA CYS A 27 -3.97 3.38 -31.24
C CYS A 27 -3.75 3.76 -32.71
N GLY A 28 -3.84 5.05 -33.03
CA GLY A 28 -3.66 5.58 -34.39
C GLY A 28 -2.26 5.39 -34.99
N ALA A 29 -1.21 5.26 -34.17
CA ALA A 29 0.16 5.08 -34.67
C ALA A 29 0.57 3.62 -34.90
N CYS A 30 0.21 2.70 -34.00
CA CYS A 30 0.67 1.30 -34.06
C CYS A 30 -0.44 0.26 -34.23
N GLY A 31 -1.72 0.65 -34.14
CA GLY A 31 -2.86 -0.25 -34.32
C GLY A 31 -3.19 -1.14 -33.11
N TYR A 32 -2.57 -0.92 -31.95
CA TYR A 32 -2.90 -1.66 -30.72
C TYR A 32 -4.38 -1.47 -30.33
N ASP A 33 -5.11 -2.55 -30.07
CA ASP A 33 -6.49 -2.50 -29.61
C ASP A 33 -6.54 -2.11 -28.13
N LEU A 34 -7.01 -0.89 -27.86
CA LEU A 34 -7.16 -0.31 -26.52
C LEU A 34 -8.46 -0.74 -25.84
N SER A 35 -9.34 -1.44 -26.57
CA SER A 35 -10.63 -1.90 -26.08
C SER A 35 -10.55 -3.25 -25.36
N VAL A 36 -9.51 -4.04 -25.61
CA VAL A 36 -9.14 -5.21 -24.80
C VAL A 36 -8.44 -4.74 -23.53
N VAL A 37 -9.21 -4.26 -22.57
CA VAL A 37 -8.71 -4.01 -21.21
C VAL A 37 -8.31 -5.37 -20.62
N PRO A 38 -7.02 -5.62 -20.29
CA PRO A 38 -6.64 -6.83 -19.56
C PRO A 38 -7.51 -6.92 -18.32
N ALA A 39 -7.99 -8.13 -17.98
CA ALA A 39 -8.77 -8.33 -16.77
C ALA A 39 -8.03 -7.64 -15.61
N ARG A 40 -8.71 -6.70 -14.94
CA ARG A 40 -8.12 -6.04 -13.77
C ARG A 40 -7.72 -7.17 -12.83
N PRO A 41 -6.47 -7.20 -12.33
CA PRO A 41 -6.10 -8.13 -11.28
C PRO A 41 -7.17 -8.07 -10.19
N GLU A 42 -7.68 -9.23 -9.79
CA GLU A 42 -8.73 -9.33 -8.77
C GLU A 42 -8.34 -8.43 -7.58
N ASP A 43 -9.18 -7.43 -7.29
CA ASP A 43 -8.98 -6.46 -6.21
C ASP A 43 -8.99 -7.24 -4.89
N SER A 44 -7.81 -7.71 -4.49
CA SER A 44 -7.56 -8.51 -3.29
C SER A 44 -7.01 -7.55 -2.24
N PRO A 45 -7.87 -6.87 -1.46
CA PRO A 45 -7.41 -5.87 -0.52
C PRO A 45 -6.49 -6.55 0.51
N THR A 46 -5.33 -5.93 0.74
CA THR A 46 -4.34 -6.42 1.72
C THR A 46 -4.92 -6.53 3.13
N LEU A 47 -6.02 -5.84 3.43
CA LEU A 47 -6.78 -5.96 4.68
C LEU A 47 -8.30 -6.05 4.41
N ALA A 48 -8.96 -7.04 5.03
CA ALA A 48 -10.41 -7.12 5.06
C ALA A 48 -10.97 -6.20 6.17
N ILE A 49 -11.81 -5.23 5.78
CA ILE A 49 -12.42 -4.24 6.68
C ILE A 49 -13.32 -4.86 7.77
N ASN A 50 -13.80 -6.09 7.58
CA ASN A 50 -14.67 -6.78 8.53
C ASN A 50 -14.01 -8.00 9.21
N GLY A 51 -12.68 -8.15 9.09
CA GLY A 51 -11.94 -9.22 9.79
C GLY A 51 -12.30 -10.66 9.38
N ALA A 52 -13.03 -10.85 8.28
CA ALA A 52 -13.55 -12.15 7.86
C ALA A 52 -12.54 -13.02 7.09
N VAL A 53 -11.28 -12.61 6.98
CA VAL A 53 -10.22 -13.46 6.43
C VAL A 53 -9.64 -14.33 7.54
N PRO A 54 -9.57 -15.66 7.38
CA PRO A 54 -8.76 -16.47 8.27
C PRO A 54 -7.33 -15.94 8.23
N ALA A 55 -6.70 -15.83 9.40
CA ALA A 55 -5.29 -15.48 9.46
C ALA A 55 -4.52 -16.44 8.54
N PRO A 56 -3.59 -15.96 7.71
CA PRO A 56 -2.76 -16.86 6.93
C PRO A 56 -2.10 -17.86 7.88
N ASP A 57 -2.21 -19.15 7.58
CA ASP A 57 -1.58 -20.21 8.36
C ASP A 57 -0.09 -19.87 8.52
N GLY A 58 0.29 -19.58 9.78
CA GLY A 58 1.66 -19.50 10.27
C GLY A 58 2.68 -18.97 9.26
N VAL A 59 2.78 -17.66 9.12
CA VAL A 59 3.95 -17.08 8.46
C VAL A 59 5.20 -17.51 9.25
N ASP A 60 6.14 -18.18 8.58
CA ASP A 60 7.40 -18.66 9.18
C ASP A 60 8.34 -17.48 9.39
N TRP A 61 8.05 -16.65 10.40
CA TRP A 61 8.96 -15.58 10.79
C TRP A 61 10.21 -16.19 11.41
N PRO A 62 11.41 -15.69 11.05
CA PRO A 62 12.63 -16.12 11.71
C PRO A 62 12.55 -15.76 13.20
N VAL A 63 13.00 -16.69 14.04
CA VAL A 63 13.10 -16.47 15.48
C VAL A 63 14.03 -15.28 15.73
N ALA A 64 13.56 -14.31 16.50
CA ALA A 64 14.37 -13.18 16.90
C ALA A 64 15.57 -13.67 17.73
N ARG A 65 16.76 -13.16 17.39
CA ARG A 65 17.98 -13.41 18.16
C ARG A 65 17.91 -12.70 19.52
N ASP A 66 18.36 -13.38 20.56
CA ASP A 66 18.39 -12.82 21.93
C ASP A 66 19.43 -11.72 22.14
N SER A 67 20.30 -11.45 21.15
CA SER A 67 21.38 -10.48 21.27
C SER A 67 21.66 -9.69 20.00
N ASP A 68 22.12 -8.45 20.19
CA ASP A 68 22.56 -7.56 19.13
C ASP A 68 23.92 -8.01 18.53
N GLY A 69 24.45 -7.26 17.54
CA GLY A 69 25.73 -7.59 16.91
C GLY A 69 26.96 -7.41 17.82
N HIS A 70 26.75 -6.83 19.01
CA HIS A 70 27.78 -6.51 20.00
C HIS A 70 27.67 -7.41 21.24
N GLY A 71 26.73 -8.36 21.27
CA GLY A 71 26.52 -9.30 22.38
C GLY A 71 25.69 -8.74 23.53
N HIS A 72 25.06 -7.58 23.38
CA HIS A 72 24.11 -7.08 24.36
C HIS A 72 22.77 -7.82 24.22
N PRO A 73 22.08 -8.13 25.33
CA PRO A 73 20.75 -8.72 25.27
C PRO A 73 19.80 -7.79 24.52
N ALA A 74 18.90 -8.38 23.72
CA ALA A 74 17.88 -7.63 23.02
C ALA A 74 17.05 -6.82 24.04
N PRO A 75 16.88 -5.51 23.85
CA PRO A 75 16.06 -4.71 24.74
C PRO A 75 14.61 -5.18 24.67
N VAL A 76 14.10 -5.69 25.77
CA VAL A 76 12.68 -5.98 25.96
C VAL A 76 12.03 -4.75 26.58
N HIS A 77 11.03 -4.19 25.91
CA HIS A 77 10.24 -3.09 26.43
C HIS A 77 8.83 -3.57 26.73
N ALA A 78 8.39 -3.40 27.97
CA ALA A 78 6.98 -3.57 28.30
C ALA A 78 6.17 -2.41 27.70
N ALA A 79 4.93 -2.68 27.27
CA ALA A 79 4.08 -1.66 26.67
C ALA A 79 3.88 -0.42 27.57
N ALA A 80 3.94 -0.60 28.90
CA ALA A 80 3.83 0.49 29.88
C ALA A 80 5.07 1.39 29.98
N GLU A 81 6.21 0.97 29.42
CA GLU A 81 7.49 1.72 29.49
C GLU A 81 7.66 2.69 28.32
N LEU A 82 6.84 2.56 27.28
CA LEU A 82 6.89 3.39 26.08
C LEU A 82 5.84 4.50 26.15
N PRO A 83 6.22 5.78 25.96
CA PRO A 83 5.25 6.86 25.88
C PRO A 83 4.32 6.67 24.68
N GLY A 84 3.00 6.76 24.91
CA GLY A 84 2.02 6.79 23.83
C GLY A 84 2.03 8.15 23.13
N THR A 85 2.69 8.23 21.97
CA THR A 85 2.75 9.47 21.16
C THR A 85 2.15 9.27 19.77
N ASP A 86 1.62 10.35 19.19
CA ASP A 86 1.31 10.38 17.77
C ASP A 86 2.59 10.47 16.90
N SER A 87 2.42 10.45 15.57
CA SER A 87 3.53 10.50 14.61
C SER A 87 4.39 11.76 14.68
N GLY A 88 3.87 12.84 15.26
CA GLY A 88 4.60 14.09 15.56
C GLY A 88 5.25 14.11 16.94
N GLY A 89 5.16 13.02 17.72
CA GLY A 89 5.75 12.91 19.05
C GLY A 89 4.93 13.57 20.16
N SER A 90 3.71 14.05 19.88
CA SER A 90 2.84 14.61 20.93
C SER A 90 2.10 13.49 21.68
N PRO A 91 1.84 13.65 22.99
CA PRO A 91 1.19 12.62 23.80
C PRO A 91 -0.25 12.38 23.35
N LEU A 92 -0.63 11.11 23.25
CA LEU A 92 -1.99 10.70 22.90
C LEU A 92 -2.99 11.01 24.04
N PRO A 93 -4.25 11.35 23.73
CA PRO A 93 -5.28 11.51 24.75
C PRO A 93 -5.56 10.17 25.44
N PRO A 94 -5.95 10.18 26.73
CA PRO A 94 -6.30 8.95 27.43
C PRO A 94 -7.50 8.27 26.76
N PRO A 95 -7.55 6.92 26.77
CA PRO A 95 -8.69 6.19 26.24
C PRO A 95 -9.97 6.59 26.99
N SER A 96 -11.08 6.71 26.26
CA SER A 96 -12.38 6.96 26.87
C SER A 96 -12.82 5.75 27.71
N PRO A 97 -13.47 5.96 28.87
CA PRO A 97 -13.96 4.88 29.71
C PRO A 97 -15.13 4.11 29.08
#